data_AF-A0A947T1V2-F1
#
_entry.id   AF-A0A947T1V2-F1
#
_cell.length_a   1.000
_cell.length_b   1.000
_cell.length_c   1.000
_cell.angle_alpha   90.00
_cell.angle_beta   90.00
_cell.angle_gamma   90.00
#
_symmetry.space_group_name_H-M   'P 1'
#
loop_
_entity.id
_entity.type
_entity.pdbx_description
1 polymer ?
#
loop_
_entity_poly.entity_id
_entity_poly.type
_entity_poly.pdbx_seq_one_letter_code
_entity_poly.pdbx_strand_id
1 'polypeptide(L)'
;PVAAPVEVPVEAPVEVPEIAIHLLAPTGPAPIPGGSRGSGLAAVRQWGSSLWDRALGWGRRIRSDRSRFTMVLALGGAFLFFVLAAVAFSQAHTAQQEAAAARSELVEASAAIAALGRERDALSDRLLDLEDDLAAAERRADEAEAAARAEWEPLVAENRFLRKAIVVSSAGAEVAGVGLTFDGDPTPDALDAVLDALAAEGVAATFFPSGLALEANPRGWRRAVAAGHELGNATYARLPIDPAAPEATIDGLTAWDEAAGRVIGEGYRATWFRPPLMGGFEDGVGTAEIRSVMAGHGLITALWSIETFYALYSASGPHEAGPDPDAASVAAYVVGEVGGGDIVLLQFGSLDIEAVPAILAGIVAKGLTPGTLTQLIDAQQRAFQGDPGGEGT
;
A
#
# COMPACT_ATOMS: atom_id res chain seq x y z
N PRO A 1 6.29 -4.10 -41.13
CA PRO A 1 6.74 -2.71 -40.86
C PRO A 1 6.30 -2.31 -39.45
N VAL A 2 7.18 -2.51 -38.48
CA VAL A 2 6.93 -2.25 -37.06
C VAL A 2 7.05 -0.73 -36.84
N ALA A 3 5.99 -0.09 -36.36
CA ALA A 3 6.01 1.31 -35.97
C ALA A 3 6.88 1.49 -34.73
N ALA A 4 7.74 2.50 -34.73
CA ALA A 4 8.65 2.81 -33.62
C ALA A 4 7.87 3.23 -32.37
N PRO A 5 8.38 2.94 -31.15
CA PRO A 5 7.74 3.34 -29.91
C PRO A 5 7.75 4.86 -29.76
N VAL A 6 6.62 5.41 -29.34
CA VAL A 6 6.47 6.83 -29.00
C VAL A 6 7.17 7.07 -27.66
N GLU A 7 8.22 7.90 -27.66
CA GLU A 7 8.84 8.40 -26.44
C GLU A 7 7.89 9.37 -25.73
N VAL A 8 7.43 9.00 -24.55
CA VAL A 8 6.73 9.90 -23.63
C VAL A 8 7.80 10.68 -22.85
N PRO A 9 7.80 12.02 -22.85
CA PRO A 9 8.77 12.79 -22.09
C PRO A 9 8.52 12.60 -20.61
N VAL A 10 9.51 12.09 -19.89
CA VAL A 10 9.54 12.04 -18.43
C VAL A 10 9.70 13.48 -17.94
N GLU A 11 8.63 14.06 -17.41
CA GLU A 11 8.73 15.33 -16.68
C GLU A 11 9.67 15.15 -15.49
N ALA A 12 10.59 16.10 -15.35
CA ALA A 12 11.58 16.11 -14.28
C ALA A 12 10.89 16.12 -12.90
N PRO A 13 11.48 15.49 -11.87
CA PRO A 13 10.90 15.48 -10.54
C PRO A 13 10.73 16.91 -10.03
N VAL A 14 9.52 17.24 -9.60
CA VAL A 14 9.21 18.50 -8.92
C VAL A 14 10.00 18.52 -7.61
N GLU A 15 10.97 19.43 -7.51
CA GLU A 15 11.65 19.70 -6.25
C GLU A 15 10.64 20.27 -5.25
N VAL A 16 10.27 19.46 -4.26
CA VAL A 16 9.53 19.90 -3.08
C VAL A 16 10.51 20.68 -2.20
N PRO A 17 10.29 21.97 -1.92
CA PRO A 17 11.15 22.68 -0.99
C PRO A 17 11.03 22.05 0.39
N GLU A 18 12.18 21.71 0.97
CA GLU A 18 12.33 21.12 2.29
C GLU A 18 11.79 22.11 3.34
N ILE A 19 10.52 21.96 3.72
CA ILE A 19 9.95 22.71 4.85
C ILE A 19 10.52 22.07 6.12
N ALA A 20 11.60 22.66 6.62
CA ALA A 20 12.14 22.36 7.94
C ALA A 20 11.10 22.72 9.01
N ILE A 21 10.38 21.72 9.51
CA ILE A 21 9.57 21.84 10.72
C ILE A 21 10.54 21.90 11.92
N HIS A 22 10.99 23.10 12.25
CA HIS A 22 11.58 23.36 13.56
C HIS A 22 10.45 23.53 14.58
N LEU A 23 10.15 22.43 15.27
CA LEU A 23 9.42 22.41 16.54
C LEU A 23 10.03 23.46 17.50
N LEU A 24 9.26 24.53 17.74
CA LEU A 24 9.47 25.45 18.85
C LEU A 24 9.24 24.70 20.18
N ALA A 25 10.32 24.17 20.75
CA ALA A 25 10.39 24.00 22.20
C ALA A 25 10.33 25.39 22.86
N PRO A 26 9.65 25.55 24.00
CA PRO A 26 9.59 26.83 24.70
C PRO A 26 10.95 27.09 25.33
N THR A 27 11.83 27.75 24.58
CA THR A 27 13.01 28.38 25.16
C THR A 27 12.53 29.63 25.89
N GLY A 28 12.39 29.48 27.21
CA GLY A 28 12.24 30.62 28.09
C GLY A 28 13.32 31.67 27.79
N PRO A 29 13.06 32.96 28.03
CA PRO A 29 13.98 34.01 27.64
C PRO A 29 15.35 33.78 28.29
N ALA A 30 16.36 33.61 27.43
CA ALA A 30 17.77 33.63 27.79
C ALA A 30 18.11 34.97 28.46
N PRO A 31 19.08 34.97 29.39
CA PRO A 31 19.20 36.00 30.40
C PRO A 31 19.71 37.31 29.79
N ILE A 32 18.98 38.39 30.06
CA ILE A 32 19.51 39.74 29.88
C ILE A 32 20.80 39.83 30.71
N PRO A 33 21.95 40.22 30.13
CA PRO A 33 23.20 40.36 30.86
C PRO A 33 22.97 41.27 32.06
N GLY A 34 23.43 40.81 33.23
CA GLY A 34 23.29 41.47 34.53
C GLY A 34 23.79 42.91 34.56
N GLY A 35 22.99 43.82 34.04
CA GLY A 35 23.07 45.25 34.26
C GLY A 35 22.31 45.58 35.52
N SER A 36 22.92 45.28 36.67
CA SER A 36 22.53 45.69 38.02
C SER A 36 21.47 46.80 38.12
N ARG A 37 20.17 46.43 38.04
CA ARG A 37 19.05 47.32 38.41
C ARG A 37 19.07 47.72 39.91
N GLY A 38 20.01 47.17 40.69
CA GLY A 38 20.34 47.62 42.03
C GLY A 38 21.48 48.63 42.15
N SER A 39 22.37 48.80 41.14
CA SER A 39 23.56 49.65 41.30
C SER A 39 23.30 51.12 40.98
N GLY A 40 22.39 51.44 40.06
CA GLY A 40 22.00 52.82 39.77
C GLY A 40 21.25 53.44 40.95
N LEU A 41 20.28 52.72 41.51
CA LEU A 41 19.57 53.15 42.73
C LEU A 41 20.47 53.13 43.96
N ALA A 42 21.36 52.15 44.13
CA ALA A 42 22.32 52.15 45.24
C ALA A 42 23.38 53.27 45.11
N ALA A 43 23.89 53.53 43.89
CA ALA A 43 24.81 54.63 43.61
C ALA A 43 24.12 55.98 43.79
N VAL A 44 22.87 56.15 43.34
CA VAL A 44 22.08 57.37 43.58
C VAL A 44 21.74 57.54 45.06
N ARG A 45 21.51 56.46 45.82
CA ARG A 45 21.26 56.51 47.27
C ARG A 45 22.53 56.82 48.06
N GLN A 46 23.69 56.33 47.62
CA GLN A 46 25.00 56.59 48.22
C GLN A 46 25.52 58.00 47.88
N TRP A 47 25.30 58.46 46.63
CA TRP A 47 25.62 59.82 46.20
C TRP A 47 24.69 60.83 46.88
N GLY A 48 23.38 60.53 46.93
CA GLY A 48 22.35 61.35 47.56
C GLY A 48 22.50 61.50 49.07
N SER A 49 22.90 60.44 49.79
CA SER A 49 23.19 60.53 51.24
C SER A 49 24.44 61.36 51.53
N SER A 50 25.51 61.23 50.73
CA SER A 50 26.73 62.04 50.89
C SER A 50 26.51 63.53 50.60
N LEU A 51 25.59 63.85 49.69
CA LEU A 51 25.16 65.23 49.39
C LEU A 51 24.22 65.77 50.46
N TRP A 52 23.30 64.96 50.99
CA TRP A 52 22.42 65.34 52.08
C TRP A 52 23.18 65.63 53.38
N ASP A 53 24.20 64.83 53.73
CA ASP A 53 25.04 65.08 54.90
C ASP A 53 25.91 66.34 54.77
N ARG A 54 26.43 66.61 53.56
CA ARG A 54 27.14 67.86 53.25
C ARG A 54 26.20 69.07 53.24
N ALA A 55 24.97 68.92 52.74
CA ALA A 55 23.94 69.95 52.73
C ALA A 55 23.42 70.28 54.15
N LEU A 56 23.24 69.28 55.02
CA LEU A 56 22.90 69.47 56.45
C LEU A 56 24.06 70.08 57.25
N GLY A 57 25.31 69.75 56.89
CA GLY A 57 26.52 70.39 57.41
C GLY A 57 26.60 71.89 57.06
N TRP A 58 26.28 72.24 55.80
CA TRP A 58 26.19 73.63 55.34
C TRP A 58 24.99 74.37 55.97
N GLY A 59 23.84 73.71 56.11
CA GLY A 59 22.63 74.27 56.71
C GLY A 59 22.76 74.63 58.19
N ARG A 60 23.63 73.94 58.95
CA ARG A 60 23.93 74.31 60.35
C ARG A 60 24.82 75.55 60.49
N ARG A 61 25.62 75.90 59.47
CA ARG A 61 26.42 77.15 59.45
C ARG A 61 25.65 78.36 58.91
N ILE A 62 24.66 78.18 58.06
CA ILE A 62 23.89 79.26 57.40
C ILE A 62 22.57 79.55 58.14
N ARG A 63 22.55 79.45 59.47
CA ARG A 63 21.35 79.79 60.27
C ARG A 63 21.31 81.28 60.69
N SER A 64 22.37 82.06 60.44
CA SER A 64 22.41 83.49 60.82
C SER A 64 21.96 84.47 59.71
N ASP A 65 21.68 84.00 58.49
CA ASP A 65 21.19 84.85 57.40
C ASP A 65 20.09 84.14 56.61
N ARG A 66 18.84 84.46 56.97
CA ARG A 66 17.61 83.81 56.52
C ARG A 66 17.43 83.84 55.00
N SER A 67 18.10 84.78 54.31
CA SER A 67 18.04 85.00 52.86
C SER A 67 18.89 83.99 52.05
N ARG A 68 20.04 83.57 52.57
CA ARG A 68 20.97 82.65 51.89
C ARG A 68 20.51 81.20 51.98
N PHE A 69 19.85 80.85 53.08
CA PHE A 69 19.29 79.51 53.29
C PHE A 69 18.10 79.21 52.37
N THR A 70 17.19 80.18 52.18
CA THR A 70 16.08 80.08 51.22
C THR A 70 16.57 79.98 49.79
N MET A 71 17.63 80.71 49.42
CA MET A 71 18.22 80.62 48.07
C MET A 71 18.81 79.23 47.80
N VAL A 72 19.55 78.64 48.74
CA VAL A 72 20.11 77.28 48.58
C VAL A 72 19.01 76.21 48.50
N LEU A 73 17.95 76.33 49.31
CA LEU A 73 16.80 75.44 49.22
C LEU A 73 16.03 75.60 47.91
N ALA A 74 15.86 76.83 47.42
CA ALA A 74 15.21 77.10 46.14
C ALA A 74 16.02 76.55 44.96
N LEU A 75 17.34 76.75 44.96
CA LEU A 75 18.24 76.21 43.94
C LEU A 75 18.33 74.67 43.99
N GLY A 76 18.38 74.09 45.19
CA GLY A 76 18.35 72.63 45.37
C GLY A 76 17.02 72.00 44.95
N GLY A 77 15.90 72.65 45.25
CA GLY A 77 14.57 72.24 44.81
C GLY A 77 14.40 72.34 43.29
N ALA A 78 14.88 73.42 42.68
CA ALA A 78 14.89 73.59 41.23
C ALA A 78 15.75 72.51 40.54
N PHE A 79 16.95 72.23 41.06
CA PHE A 79 17.81 71.18 40.53
C PHE A 79 17.16 69.79 40.62
N LEU A 80 16.56 69.44 41.77
CA LEU A 80 15.84 68.18 41.93
C LEU A 80 14.64 68.07 40.98
N PHE A 81 13.89 69.15 40.78
CA PHE A 81 12.80 69.21 39.80
C PHE A 81 13.30 68.94 38.38
N PHE A 82 14.40 69.57 37.95
CA PHE A 82 14.98 69.32 36.63
C PHE A 82 15.45 67.88 36.45
N VAL A 83 16.05 67.26 37.47
CA VAL A 83 16.47 65.85 37.41
C VAL A 83 15.25 64.93 37.28
N LEU A 84 14.20 65.14 38.09
CA LEU A 84 12.98 64.33 38.02
C LEU A 84 12.25 64.52 36.68
N ALA A 85 12.21 65.75 36.16
CA ALA A 85 11.64 66.05 34.84
C ALA A 85 12.45 65.38 33.72
N ALA A 86 13.78 65.37 33.79
CA ALA A 86 14.64 64.70 32.83
C ALA A 86 14.47 63.17 32.86
N VAL A 87 14.34 62.57 34.05
CA VAL A 87 14.05 61.13 34.20
C VAL A 87 12.67 60.79 33.64
N ALA A 88 11.63 61.59 33.95
CA ALA A 88 10.29 61.39 33.42
C ALA A 88 10.24 61.55 31.90
N PHE A 89 10.93 62.56 31.34
CA PHE A 89 11.06 62.76 29.90
C PHE A 89 11.81 61.61 29.22
N SER A 90 12.91 61.13 29.83
CA SER A 90 13.64 59.96 29.34
C SER A 90 12.75 58.71 29.35
N GLN A 91 11.99 58.47 30.41
CA GLN A 91 11.06 57.34 30.48
C GLN A 91 9.93 57.44 29.45
N ALA A 92 9.35 58.63 29.28
CA ALA A 92 8.33 58.88 28.26
C ALA A 92 8.87 58.68 26.84
N HIS A 93 10.09 59.14 26.57
CA HIS A 93 10.75 58.96 25.28
C HIS A 93 11.05 57.48 24.99
N THR A 94 11.55 56.72 25.98
CA THR A 94 11.76 55.27 25.83
C THR A 94 10.45 54.54 25.57
N ALA A 95 9.39 54.85 26.32
CA ALA A 95 8.06 54.26 26.10
C ALA A 95 7.49 54.60 24.71
N GLN A 96 7.73 55.82 24.20
CA GLN A 96 7.35 56.20 22.84
C GLN A 96 8.14 55.44 21.78
N GLN A 97 9.44 55.18 22.00
CA GLN A 97 10.27 54.39 21.08
C GLN A 97 9.83 52.92 21.05
N GLU A 98 9.55 52.31 22.21
CA GLU A 98 9.02 50.94 22.29
C GLU A 98 7.64 50.83 21.61
N ALA A 99 6.76 51.81 21.83
CA ALA A 99 5.46 51.85 21.16
C ALA A 99 5.58 52.04 19.64
N ALA A 100 6.57 52.80 19.17
CA ALA A 100 6.83 52.96 17.74
C ALA A 100 7.38 51.67 17.10
N ALA A 101 8.29 50.97 17.78
CA ALA A 101 8.82 49.68 17.34
C ALA A 101 7.71 48.61 17.25
N ALA A 102 6.89 48.47 18.30
CA ALA A 102 5.77 47.53 18.32
C ALA A 102 4.72 47.83 17.22
N ARG A 103 4.49 49.11 16.90
CA ARG A 103 3.62 49.50 15.76
C ARG A 103 4.21 49.10 14.42
N SER A 104 5.53 49.24 14.25
CA SER A 104 6.22 48.81 13.03
C SER A 104 6.10 47.29 12.85
N GLU A 105 6.39 46.52 13.90
CA GLU A 105 6.24 45.06 13.89
C GLU A 105 4.80 44.63 13.59
N LEU A 106 3.80 45.32 14.14
CA LEU A 106 2.39 45.03 13.86
C LEU A 106 2.03 45.29 12.39
N VAL A 107 2.56 46.35 11.77
CA VAL A 107 2.34 46.66 10.35
C VAL A 107 2.99 45.59 9.47
N GLU A 108 4.22 45.18 9.79
CA GLU A 108 4.92 44.10 9.08
C GLU A 108 4.18 42.75 9.22
N ALA A 109 3.75 42.40 10.42
CA ALA A 109 2.97 41.19 10.67
C ALA A 109 1.62 41.22 9.94
N SER A 110 0.94 42.36 9.92
CA SER A 110 -0.31 42.54 9.17
C SER A 110 -0.10 42.40 7.67
N ALA A 111 1.00 42.93 7.13
CA ALA A 111 1.36 42.77 5.71
C ALA A 111 1.70 41.31 5.37
N ALA A 112 2.39 40.59 6.26
CA ALA A 112 2.70 39.17 6.10
C ALA A 112 1.43 38.30 6.12
N ILE A 113 0.50 38.55 7.04
CA ILE A 113 -0.80 37.86 7.08
C ILE A 113 -1.59 38.09 5.78
N ALA A 114 -1.59 39.33 5.27
CA ALA A 114 -2.24 39.63 4.00
C ALA A 114 -1.57 38.92 2.80
N ALA A 115 -0.25 38.74 2.82
CA ALA A 115 0.47 38.00 1.79
C ALA A 115 0.13 36.50 1.82
N LEU A 116 0.12 35.89 3.01
CA LEU A 116 -0.31 34.50 3.20
C LEU A 116 -1.78 34.28 2.80
N GLY A 117 -2.64 35.27 3.05
CA GLY A 117 -4.03 35.25 2.57
C GLY A 117 -4.12 35.15 1.04
N ARG A 118 -3.32 35.96 0.32
CA ARG A 118 -3.27 35.89 -1.15
C ARG A 118 -2.71 34.56 -1.67
N GLU A 119 -1.71 34.01 -1.01
CA GLU A 119 -1.12 32.73 -1.37
C GLU A 119 -2.10 31.56 -1.15
N ARG A 120 -2.82 31.58 -0.02
CA ARG A 120 -3.92 30.64 0.24
C ARG A 120 -4.99 30.73 -0.83
N ASP A 121 -5.42 31.93 -1.19
CA ASP A 121 -6.47 32.13 -2.19
C ASP A 121 -6.00 31.61 -3.57
N ALA A 122 -4.75 31.89 -3.96
CA ALA A 122 -4.17 31.36 -5.19
C ALA A 122 -4.04 29.82 -5.20
N LEU A 123 -3.70 29.20 -4.07
CA LEU A 123 -3.69 27.73 -3.92
C LEU A 123 -5.10 27.14 -3.99
N SER A 124 -6.10 27.84 -3.43
CA SER A 124 -7.50 27.45 -3.49
C SER A 124 -8.03 27.47 -4.93
N ASP A 125 -7.71 28.52 -5.70
CA ASP A 125 -8.09 28.60 -7.11
C ASP A 125 -7.42 27.48 -7.92
N ARG A 126 -6.13 27.22 -7.67
CA ARG A 126 -5.40 26.13 -8.35
C ARG A 126 -5.94 24.74 -8.02
N LEU A 127 -6.47 24.53 -6.81
CA LEU A 127 -7.10 23.27 -6.45
C LEU A 127 -8.38 23.04 -7.27
N LEU A 128 -9.20 24.08 -7.44
CA LEU A 128 -10.42 24.00 -8.26
C LEU A 128 -10.08 23.70 -9.72
N ASP A 129 -9.06 24.36 -10.27
CA ASP A 129 -8.59 24.08 -11.64
C ASP A 129 -8.14 22.61 -11.80
N LEU A 130 -7.44 22.05 -10.80
CA LEU A 130 -7.00 20.65 -10.81
C LEU A 130 -8.17 19.66 -10.69
N GLU A 131 -9.20 19.99 -9.91
CA GLU A 131 -10.43 19.16 -9.82
C GLU A 131 -11.16 19.12 -11.16
N ASP A 132 -11.25 20.26 -11.86
CA ASP A 132 -11.85 20.34 -13.20
C ASP A 132 -11.02 19.58 -14.24
N ASP A 133 -9.69 19.69 -14.18
CA ASP A 133 -8.76 18.97 -15.06
C ASP A 133 -8.84 17.45 -14.85
N LEU A 134 -8.91 16.99 -13.60
CA LEU A 134 -9.08 15.58 -13.25
C LEU A 134 -10.40 15.05 -13.81
N ALA A 135 -11.51 15.75 -13.57
CA ALA A 135 -12.81 15.35 -14.09
C ALA A 135 -12.84 15.32 -15.63
N ALA A 136 -12.09 16.22 -16.29
CA ALA A 136 -11.94 16.20 -17.73
C ALA A 136 -11.06 15.03 -18.22
N ALA A 137 -10.02 14.66 -17.47
CA ALA A 137 -9.17 13.51 -17.79
C ALA A 137 -9.95 12.19 -17.66
N GLU A 138 -10.74 12.02 -16.60
CA GLU A 138 -11.61 10.87 -16.40
C GLU A 138 -12.61 10.71 -17.55
N ARG A 139 -13.31 11.80 -17.95
CA ARG A 139 -14.21 11.75 -19.11
C ARG A 139 -13.51 11.33 -20.40
N ARG A 140 -12.28 11.79 -20.65
CA ARG A 140 -11.51 11.37 -21.84
C ARG A 140 -11.12 9.90 -21.78
N ALA A 141 -10.80 9.38 -20.59
CA ALA A 141 -10.53 7.96 -20.39
C ALA A 141 -11.77 7.11 -20.67
N ASP A 142 -12.93 7.50 -20.13
CA ASP A 142 -14.21 6.83 -20.37
C ASP A 142 -14.59 6.84 -21.86
N GLU A 143 -14.44 7.98 -22.53
CA GLU A 143 -14.69 8.13 -23.97
C GLU A 143 -13.73 7.27 -24.81
N ALA A 144 -12.46 7.21 -24.45
CA ALA A 144 -11.46 6.38 -25.14
C ALA A 144 -11.75 4.88 -24.96
N GLU A 145 -12.13 4.46 -23.76
CA GLU A 145 -12.54 3.08 -23.49
C GLU A 145 -13.82 2.72 -24.26
N ALA A 146 -14.82 3.60 -24.25
CA ALA A 146 -16.06 3.41 -25.00
C ALA A 146 -15.80 3.33 -26.52
N ALA A 147 -14.89 4.15 -27.05
CA ALA A 147 -14.49 4.10 -28.46
C ALA A 147 -13.75 2.81 -28.81
N ALA A 148 -12.78 2.39 -27.99
CA ALA A 148 -12.05 1.12 -28.17
C ALA A 148 -13.01 -0.08 -28.09
N ARG A 149 -13.96 -0.04 -27.17
CA ARG A 149 -15.02 -1.05 -27.05
C ARG A 149 -15.90 -1.07 -28.28
N ALA A 150 -16.41 0.07 -28.75
CA ALA A 150 -17.22 0.15 -29.96
C ALA A 150 -16.50 -0.34 -31.23
N GLU A 151 -15.18 -0.15 -31.30
CA GLU A 151 -14.34 -0.66 -32.39
C GLU A 151 -14.11 -2.18 -32.29
N TRP A 152 -13.80 -2.69 -31.09
CA TRP A 152 -13.47 -4.09 -30.90
C TRP A 152 -14.66 -5.01 -30.71
N GLU A 153 -15.78 -4.55 -30.16
CA GLU A 153 -17.00 -5.34 -29.89
C GLU A 153 -17.61 -6.01 -31.14
N PRO A 154 -17.73 -5.36 -32.31
CA PRO A 154 -18.11 -6.08 -33.54
C PRO A 154 -17.04 -7.10 -33.99
N LEU A 155 -15.75 -6.82 -33.77
CA LEU A 155 -14.66 -7.76 -34.03
C LEU A 155 -14.64 -8.94 -33.04
N VAL A 156 -15.10 -8.73 -31.79
CA VAL A 156 -15.38 -9.78 -30.79
C VAL A 156 -16.55 -10.64 -31.27
N ALA A 157 -17.64 -10.01 -31.69
CA ALA A 157 -18.86 -10.68 -32.12
C ALA A 157 -18.64 -11.55 -33.37
N GLU A 158 -17.82 -11.09 -34.31
CA GLU A 158 -17.49 -11.81 -35.54
C GLU A 158 -16.54 -13.01 -35.30
N ASN A 159 -15.77 -13.01 -34.21
CA ASN A 159 -14.73 -14.01 -33.91
C ASN A 159 -15.07 -14.94 -32.72
N ARG A 160 -16.34 -15.37 -32.64
CA ARG A 160 -16.91 -16.20 -31.56
C ARG A 160 -16.19 -17.55 -31.31
N PHE A 161 -15.43 -18.03 -32.29
CA PHE A 161 -14.71 -19.32 -32.24
C PHE A 161 -13.29 -19.21 -31.64
N LEU A 162 -12.67 -18.03 -31.66
CA LEU A 162 -11.28 -17.82 -31.19
C LEU A 162 -11.17 -17.17 -29.79
N ARG A 163 -12.29 -16.85 -29.14
CA ARG A 163 -12.31 -15.98 -27.94
C ARG A 163 -13.01 -16.57 -26.70
N LYS A 164 -13.28 -17.87 -26.69
CA LYS A 164 -13.77 -18.52 -25.46
C LYS A 164 -12.58 -19.09 -24.72
N ALA A 165 -12.45 -18.78 -23.43
CA ALA A 165 -11.44 -19.41 -22.60
C ALA A 165 -11.53 -20.93 -22.75
N ILE A 166 -10.36 -21.54 -22.94
CA ILE A 166 -10.23 -22.98 -23.00
C ILE A 166 -10.53 -23.49 -21.58
N VAL A 167 -11.36 -24.51 -21.52
CA VAL A 167 -11.60 -25.24 -20.27
C VAL A 167 -10.79 -26.51 -20.34
N VAL A 168 -9.85 -26.66 -19.42
CA VAL A 168 -8.94 -27.80 -19.34
C VAL A 168 -9.28 -28.59 -18.08
N SER A 169 -9.78 -29.82 -18.25
CA SER A 169 -9.93 -30.80 -17.16
C SER A 169 -8.87 -31.89 -17.20
N SER A 170 -8.22 -32.09 -18.35
CA SER A 170 -7.07 -32.96 -18.56
C SER A 170 -6.31 -32.54 -19.82
N ALA A 171 -5.08 -33.02 -19.98
CA ALA A 171 -4.23 -32.84 -21.16
C ALA A 171 -4.23 -34.06 -22.11
N GLY A 172 -5.03 -35.10 -21.83
CA GLY A 172 -5.15 -36.30 -22.64
C GLY A 172 -4.16 -37.42 -22.26
N ALA A 173 -4.62 -38.67 -22.37
CA ALA A 173 -3.96 -39.87 -21.85
C ALA A 173 -2.54 -40.14 -22.37
N GLU A 174 -2.21 -39.62 -23.56
CA GLU A 174 -0.90 -39.81 -24.21
C GLU A 174 0.20 -38.91 -23.62
N VAL A 175 -0.17 -37.94 -22.78
CA VAL A 175 0.78 -37.00 -22.15
C VAL A 175 1.33 -37.63 -20.86
N ALA A 176 2.63 -37.92 -20.80
CA ALA A 176 3.28 -38.49 -19.61
C ALA A 176 3.49 -37.48 -18.45
N GLY A 177 2.56 -36.53 -18.29
CA GLY A 177 2.57 -35.51 -17.24
C GLY A 177 1.28 -35.53 -16.43
N VAL A 178 1.34 -35.04 -15.18
CA VAL A 178 0.19 -34.89 -14.28
C VAL A 178 0.24 -33.49 -13.67
N GLY A 179 -0.88 -32.76 -13.77
CA GLY A 179 -1.04 -31.46 -13.13
C GLY A 179 -1.43 -31.62 -11.67
N LEU A 180 -0.56 -31.24 -10.75
CA LEU A 180 -0.84 -31.27 -9.32
C LEU A 180 -1.38 -29.91 -8.88
N THR A 181 -2.59 -29.89 -8.33
CA THR A 181 -3.27 -28.64 -7.97
C THR A 181 -3.87 -28.67 -6.57
N PHE A 182 -3.91 -27.49 -5.94
CA PHE A 182 -4.44 -27.30 -4.60
C PHE A 182 -5.40 -26.11 -4.56
N ASP A 183 -6.59 -26.34 -4.01
CA ASP A 183 -7.60 -25.30 -3.83
C ASP A 183 -7.76 -24.86 -2.38
N GLY A 184 -8.28 -23.65 -2.23
CA GLY A 184 -8.72 -23.13 -0.96
C GLY A 184 -7.75 -22.16 -0.31
N ASP A 185 -8.11 -21.77 0.91
CA ASP A 185 -7.49 -20.69 1.66
C ASP A 185 -6.82 -21.29 2.90
N PRO A 186 -5.55 -21.73 2.79
CA PRO A 186 -4.86 -22.42 3.88
C PRO A 186 -4.57 -21.50 5.07
N THR A 187 -4.46 -22.12 6.25
CA THR A 187 -3.72 -21.47 7.36
C THR A 187 -2.24 -21.34 6.99
N PRO A 188 -1.49 -20.41 7.60
CA PRO A 188 -0.05 -20.29 7.35
C PRO A 188 0.72 -21.61 7.53
N ASP A 189 0.42 -22.36 8.60
CA ASP A 189 1.07 -23.63 8.89
C ASP A 189 0.74 -24.71 7.84
N ALA A 190 -0.50 -24.75 7.35
CA ALA A 190 -0.90 -25.71 6.32
C ALA A 190 -0.22 -25.40 4.97
N LEU A 191 -0.13 -24.12 4.60
CA LEU A 191 0.62 -23.71 3.40
C LEU A 191 2.10 -24.09 3.53
N ASP A 192 2.72 -23.79 4.69
CA ASP A 192 4.13 -24.10 4.91
C ASP A 192 4.40 -25.60 4.84
N ALA A 193 3.52 -26.44 5.41
CA ALA A 193 3.62 -27.90 5.37
C ALA A 193 3.51 -28.47 3.95
N VAL A 194 2.59 -27.97 3.12
CA VAL A 194 2.49 -28.38 1.70
C VAL A 194 3.75 -28.00 0.94
N LEU A 195 4.23 -26.78 1.12
CA LEU A 195 5.43 -26.31 0.43
C LEU A 195 6.67 -27.13 0.85
N ASP A 196 6.76 -27.54 2.12
CA ASP A 196 7.84 -28.41 2.60
C ASP A 196 7.75 -29.82 2.00
N ALA A 197 6.55 -30.40 1.95
CA ALA A 197 6.32 -31.72 1.35
C ALA A 197 6.66 -31.75 -0.14
N LEU A 198 6.27 -30.71 -0.89
CA LEU A 198 6.58 -30.57 -2.32
C LEU A 198 8.07 -30.32 -2.56
N ALA A 199 8.71 -29.50 -1.73
CA ALA A 199 10.15 -29.21 -1.82
C ALA A 199 11.00 -30.45 -1.53
N ALA A 200 10.58 -31.34 -0.62
CA ALA A 200 11.28 -32.58 -0.31
C ALA A 200 11.39 -33.51 -1.53
N GLU A 201 10.39 -33.48 -2.41
CA GLU A 201 10.34 -34.28 -3.65
C GLU A 201 10.81 -33.49 -4.89
N GLY A 202 11.13 -32.20 -4.74
CA GLY A 202 11.56 -31.34 -5.85
C GLY A 202 10.47 -31.07 -6.89
N VAL A 203 9.19 -31.08 -6.50
CA VAL A 203 8.04 -30.94 -7.39
C VAL A 203 7.36 -29.58 -7.20
N ALA A 204 7.07 -28.90 -8.30
CA ALA A 204 6.23 -27.70 -8.29
C ALA A 204 4.75 -28.08 -8.53
N ALA A 205 3.84 -27.20 -8.10
CA ALA A 205 2.39 -27.41 -8.16
C ALA A 205 1.67 -26.09 -8.47
N THR A 206 0.39 -26.16 -8.82
CA THR A 206 -0.46 -24.97 -9.03
C THR A 206 -1.45 -24.78 -7.88
N PHE A 207 -1.39 -23.63 -7.22
CA PHE A 207 -2.28 -23.26 -6.12
C PHE A 207 -3.36 -22.29 -6.60
N PHE A 208 -4.59 -22.42 -6.11
CA PHE A 208 -5.71 -21.53 -6.41
C PHE A 208 -6.23 -20.81 -5.14
N PRO A 209 -5.43 -19.91 -4.52
CA PRO A 209 -5.86 -19.15 -3.37
C PRO A 209 -6.85 -18.04 -3.74
N SER A 210 -7.74 -17.66 -2.81
CA SER A 210 -8.48 -16.41 -2.94
C SER A 210 -7.56 -15.18 -2.81
N GLY A 211 -8.04 -14.01 -3.23
CA GLY A 211 -7.32 -12.75 -3.01
C GLY A 211 -7.17 -12.46 -1.51
N LEU A 212 -8.19 -12.79 -0.71
CA LEU A 212 -8.12 -12.71 0.75
C LEU A 212 -7.02 -13.61 1.34
N ALA A 213 -6.85 -14.82 0.82
CA ALA A 213 -5.78 -15.72 1.27
C ALA A 213 -4.38 -15.22 0.90
N LEU A 214 -4.23 -14.58 -0.27
CA LEU A 214 -2.98 -13.93 -0.66
C LEU A 214 -2.56 -12.88 0.36
N GLU A 215 -3.49 -11.99 0.74
CA GLU A 215 -3.25 -10.90 1.67
C GLU A 215 -3.09 -11.36 3.13
N ALA A 216 -3.75 -12.46 3.51
CA ALA A 216 -3.64 -13.03 4.85
C ALA A 216 -2.28 -13.67 5.14
N ASN A 217 -1.60 -14.22 4.13
CA ASN A 217 -0.25 -14.77 4.29
C ASN A 217 0.72 -14.38 3.15
N PRO A 218 1.12 -13.10 3.02
CA PRO A 218 1.95 -12.65 1.91
C PRO A 218 3.32 -13.34 1.85
N ARG A 219 3.87 -13.69 3.02
CA ARG A 219 5.16 -14.36 3.12
C ARG A 219 5.12 -15.76 2.53
N GLY A 220 4.09 -16.55 2.85
CA GLY A 220 3.93 -17.91 2.34
C GLY A 220 3.78 -17.94 0.83
N TRP A 221 2.96 -17.06 0.26
CA TRP A 221 2.75 -17.03 -1.19
C TRP A 221 3.95 -16.53 -1.98
N ARG A 222 4.72 -15.56 -1.45
CA ARG A 222 6.03 -15.20 -2.06
C ARG A 222 6.99 -16.38 -2.06
N ARG A 223 7.04 -17.14 -0.96
CA ARG A 223 7.85 -18.34 -0.86
C ARG A 223 7.40 -19.39 -1.88
N ALA A 224 6.09 -19.58 -2.06
CA ALA A 224 5.55 -20.50 -3.06
C ALA A 224 6.00 -20.12 -4.49
N VAL A 225 5.81 -18.86 -4.89
CA VAL A 225 6.25 -18.39 -6.22
C VAL A 225 7.76 -18.49 -6.39
N ALA A 226 8.55 -18.12 -5.36
CA ALA A 226 10.00 -18.22 -5.41
C ALA A 226 10.52 -19.67 -5.51
N ALA A 227 9.75 -20.64 -5.04
CA ALA A 227 10.04 -22.07 -5.17
C ALA A 227 9.55 -22.68 -6.49
N GLY A 228 9.00 -21.86 -7.40
CA GLY A 228 8.58 -22.29 -8.74
C GLY A 228 7.14 -22.81 -8.81
N HIS A 229 6.36 -22.66 -7.76
CA HIS A 229 4.92 -22.96 -7.80
C HIS A 229 4.17 -21.87 -8.56
N GLU A 230 3.05 -22.26 -9.18
CA GLU A 230 2.14 -21.36 -9.88
C GLU A 230 0.96 -20.97 -8.99
N LEU A 231 0.56 -19.71 -9.01
CA LEU A 231 -0.70 -19.23 -8.44
C LEU A 231 -1.69 -18.97 -9.57
N GLY A 232 -2.84 -19.63 -9.51
CA GLY A 232 -4.01 -19.37 -10.34
C GLY A 232 -5.04 -18.50 -9.61
N ASN A 233 -5.82 -17.76 -10.38
CA ASN A 233 -6.87 -16.87 -9.90
C ASN A 233 -8.09 -17.70 -9.46
N ALA A 234 -8.54 -17.52 -8.23
CA ALA A 234 -9.76 -18.15 -7.70
C ALA A 234 -10.83 -17.12 -7.31
N THR A 235 -10.78 -15.91 -7.90
CA THR A 235 -11.46 -14.68 -7.49
C THR A 235 -11.07 -14.20 -6.09
N TYR A 236 -11.34 -12.92 -5.82
CA TYR A 236 -10.93 -12.28 -4.56
C TYR A 236 -11.52 -12.94 -3.31
N ALA A 237 -12.82 -13.28 -3.33
CA ALA A 237 -13.55 -13.81 -2.18
C ALA A 237 -14.08 -15.25 -2.37
N ARG A 238 -13.69 -15.93 -3.46
CA ARG A 238 -14.16 -17.29 -3.80
C ARG A 238 -15.69 -17.45 -3.80
N LEU A 239 -16.41 -16.43 -4.27
CA LEU A 239 -17.87 -16.47 -4.38
C LEU A 239 -18.31 -17.33 -5.60
N PRO A 240 -19.49 -17.97 -5.56
CA PRO A 240 -20.02 -18.69 -6.71
C PRO A 240 -20.13 -17.78 -7.94
N ILE A 241 -19.82 -18.33 -9.12
CA ILE A 241 -19.95 -17.62 -10.39
C ILE A 241 -21.41 -17.61 -10.83
N ASP A 242 -21.98 -16.41 -10.97
CA ASP A 242 -23.33 -16.21 -11.49
C ASP A 242 -23.26 -15.70 -12.94
N PRO A 243 -23.66 -16.51 -13.94
CA PRO A 243 -23.72 -16.07 -15.33
C PRO A 243 -24.68 -14.91 -15.58
N ALA A 244 -25.67 -14.69 -14.70
CA ALA A 244 -26.59 -13.57 -14.78
C ALA A 244 -25.98 -12.25 -14.25
N ALA A 245 -24.80 -12.31 -13.61
CA ALA A 245 -24.07 -11.17 -13.07
C ALA A 245 -22.56 -11.26 -13.39
N PRO A 246 -22.16 -11.25 -14.69
CA PRO A 246 -20.77 -11.37 -15.10
C PRO A 246 -19.87 -10.25 -14.56
N GLU A 247 -20.40 -9.06 -14.29
CA GLU A 247 -19.68 -7.94 -13.70
C GLU A 247 -19.09 -8.28 -12.33
N ALA A 248 -19.84 -8.99 -11.48
CA ALA A 248 -19.33 -9.43 -10.18
C ALA A 248 -18.16 -10.42 -10.32
N THR A 249 -18.14 -11.21 -11.41
CA THR A 249 -17.01 -12.09 -11.72
C THR A 249 -15.80 -11.27 -12.16
N ILE A 250 -15.99 -10.27 -13.03
CA ILE A 250 -14.93 -9.35 -13.47
C ILE A 250 -14.30 -8.63 -12.28
N ASP A 251 -15.12 -8.08 -11.38
CA ASP A 251 -14.66 -7.41 -10.17
C ASP A 251 -13.85 -8.37 -9.29
N GLY A 252 -14.35 -9.59 -9.10
CA GLY A 252 -13.67 -10.63 -8.33
C GLY A 252 -12.33 -11.05 -8.92
N LEU A 253 -12.21 -11.14 -10.25
CA LEU A 253 -10.96 -11.45 -10.95
C LEU A 253 -9.97 -10.28 -10.82
N THR A 254 -10.42 -9.06 -11.07
CA THR A 254 -9.60 -7.85 -11.03
C THR A 254 -9.05 -7.60 -9.64
N ALA A 255 -9.89 -7.69 -8.61
CA ALA A 255 -9.46 -7.53 -7.23
C ALA A 255 -8.46 -8.62 -6.79
N TRP A 256 -8.56 -9.83 -7.35
CA TRP A 256 -7.53 -10.86 -7.14
C TRP A 256 -6.20 -10.49 -7.80
N ASP A 257 -6.23 -10.00 -9.05
CA ASP A 257 -5.01 -9.58 -9.77
C ASP A 257 -4.30 -8.44 -9.04
N GLU A 258 -5.05 -7.48 -8.50
CA GLU A 258 -4.49 -6.41 -7.67
C GLU A 258 -3.89 -6.94 -6.35
N ALA A 259 -4.56 -7.89 -5.68
CA ALA A 259 -4.02 -8.52 -4.47
C ALA A 259 -2.73 -9.27 -4.76
N ALA A 260 -2.67 -10.01 -5.86
CA ALA A 260 -1.46 -10.68 -6.34
C ALA A 260 -0.35 -9.67 -6.68
N GLY A 261 -0.68 -8.54 -7.32
CA GLY A 261 0.23 -7.43 -7.58
C GLY A 261 0.85 -6.86 -6.31
N ARG A 262 0.05 -6.62 -5.26
CA ARG A 262 0.52 -6.14 -3.95
C ARG A 262 1.39 -7.18 -3.22
N VAL A 263 1.01 -8.45 -3.28
CA VAL A 263 1.64 -9.52 -2.49
C VAL A 263 2.90 -10.06 -3.16
N ILE A 264 2.84 -10.40 -4.44
CA ILE A 264 3.91 -11.04 -5.20
C ILE A 264 4.73 -10.01 -5.99
N GLY A 265 4.07 -9.01 -6.55
CA GLY A 265 4.67 -7.92 -7.32
C GLY A 265 3.85 -7.60 -8.58
N GLU A 266 3.88 -6.33 -9.02
CA GLU A 266 3.10 -5.79 -10.15
C GLU A 266 3.29 -6.51 -11.49
N GLY A 267 4.33 -7.34 -11.63
CA GLY A 267 4.58 -8.17 -12.82
C GLY A 267 3.92 -9.55 -12.79
N TYR A 268 3.41 -10.01 -11.64
CA TYR A 268 2.78 -11.32 -11.54
C TYR A 268 1.41 -11.30 -12.20
N ARG A 269 1.14 -12.25 -13.11
CA ARG A 269 -0.16 -12.47 -13.74
C ARG A 269 -0.46 -13.94 -13.71
N ALA A 270 -1.68 -14.30 -13.29
CA ALA A 270 -2.12 -15.68 -13.36
C ALA A 270 -2.38 -16.08 -14.81
N THR A 271 -1.93 -17.28 -15.19
CA THR A 271 -2.34 -17.93 -16.45
C THR A 271 -3.66 -18.67 -16.28
N TRP A 272 -3.87 -19.21 -15.08
CA TRP A 272 -4.94 -20.14 -14.76
C TRP A 272 -6.02 -19.47 -13.92
N PHE A 273 -7.26 -19.79 -14.22
CA PHE A 273 -8.42 -19.50 -13.39
C PHE A 273 -9.07 -20.80 -12.95
N ARG A 274 -9.47 -20.89 -11.68
CA ARG A 274 -10.35 -21.98 -11.23
C ARG A 274 -11.63 -21.41 -10.62
N PRO A 275 -12.81 -21.80 -11.14
CA PRO A 275 -14.07 -21.38 -10.55
C PRO A 275 -14.18 -21.89 -9.11
N PRO A 276 -14.61 -21.04 -8.17
CA PRO A 276 -14.88 -21.48 -6.81
C PRO A 276 -15.92 -22.59 -6.77
N LEU A 277 -15.76 -23.52 -5.83
CA LEU A 277 -16.66 -24.67 -5.60
C LEU A 277 -16.76 -25.59 -6.83
N MET A 278 -17.81 -26.41 -6.91
CA MET A 278 -18.12 -27.23 -8.09
C MET A 278 -18.64 -26.40 -9.27
N GLY A 279 -18.58 -25.07 -9.22
CA GLY A 279 -19.16 -24.16 -10.22
C GLY A 279 -18.68 -24.43 -11.64
N GLY A 280 -17.48 -24.98 -11.80
CA GLY A 280 -16.91 -25.55 -13.03
C GLY A 280 -17.82 -26.52 -13.79
N PHE A 281 -18.56 -27.32 -13.04
CA PHE A 281 -19.40 -28.42 -13.51
C PHE A 281 -20.89 -28.11 -13.42
N GLU A 282 -21.26 -27.04 -12.71
CA GLU A 282 -22.65 -26.60 -12.51
C GLU A 282 -22.93 -25.37 -13.37
N ASP A 283 -23.18 -25.56 -14.68
CA ASP A 283 -23.74 -24.63 -15.68
C ASP A 283 -23.21 -23.16 -15.77
N GLY A 284 -22.31 -22.71 -14.90
CA GLY A 284 -21.98 -21.29 -14.72
C GLY A 284 -20.80 -20.83 -15.56
N VAL A 285 -19.68 -21.54 -15.42
CA VAL A 285 -18.41 -21.23 -16.11
C VAL A 285 -18.35 -21.81 -17.53
N GLY A 286 -19.27 -22.70 -17.87
CA GLY A 286 -19.42 -23.29 -19.20
C GLY A 286 -20.09 -22.33 -20.20
N THR A 287 -20.78 -21.30 -19.72
CA THR A 287 -21.51 -20.33 -20.56
C THR A 287 -20.58 -19.56 -21.50
N ALA A 288 -21.10 -19.10 -22.63
CA ALA A 288 -20.30 -18.35 -23.59
C ALA A 288 -19.83 -17.02 -23.00
N GLU A 289 -20.66 -16.44 -22.14
CA GLU A 289 -20.52 -15.16 -21.46
C GLU A 289 -19.35 -15.23 -20.47
N ILE A 290 -19.36 -16.18 -19.52
CA ILE A 290 -18.27 -16.33 -18.55
C ILE A 290 -16.97 -16.75 -19.23
N ARG A 291 -17.02 -17.61 -20.26
CA ARG A 291 -15.80 -17.93 -21.04
C ARG A 291 -15.23 -16.74 -21.77
N SER A 292 -16.06 -15.78 -22.17
CA SER A 292 -15.60 -14.52 -22.78
C SER A 292 -14.96 -13.61 -21.74
N VAL A 293 -15.49 -13.56 -20.52
CA VAL A 293 -14.87 -12.85 -19.38
C VAL A 293 -13.47 -13.40 -19.12
N MET A 294 -13.33 -14.72 -18.96
CA MET A 294 -12.02 -15.33 -18.70
C MET A 294 -11.02 -15.06 -19.84
N ALA A 295 -11.47 -15.16 -21.10
CA ALA A 295 -10.61 -14.84 -22.24
C ALA A 295 -10.20 -13.37 -22.28
N GLY A 296 -11.08 -12.44 -21.88
CA GLY A 296 -10.78 -11.02 -21.76
C GLY A 296 -9.69 -10.72 -20.72
N HIS A 297 -9.61 -11.52 -19.66
CA HIS A 297 -8.53 -11.47 -18.66
C HIS A 297 -7.28 -12.26 -19.07
N GLY A 298 -7.27 -12.92 -20.24
CA GLY A 298 -6.16 -13.77 -20.67
C GLY A 298 -6.04 -15.09 -19.88
N LEU A 299 -7.09 -15.51 -19.20
CA LEU A 299 -7.10 -16.68 -18.32
C LEU A 299 -7.56 -17.95 -19.04
N ILE A 300 -6.95 -19.07 -18.68
CA ILE A 300 -7.40 -20.42 -19.04
C ILE A 300 -8.13 -21.03 -17.84
N THR A 301 -9.32 -21.56 -18.06
CA THR A 301 -10.11 -22.18 -16.99
C THR A 301 -9.60 -23.60 -16.72
N ALA A 302 -9.06 -23.83 -15.53
CA ALA A 302 -8.61 -25.13 -15.05
C ALA A 302 -9.70 -25.80 -14.19
N LEU A 303 -10.18 -26.96 -14.64
CA LEU A 303 -10.93 -27.92 -13.84
C LEU A 303 -9.97 -29.02 -13.38
N TRP A 304 -10.49 -30.24 -13.22
CA TRP A 304 -9.74 -31.41 -12.79
C TRP A 304 -10.39 -32.69 -13.35
N SER A 305 -9.62 -33.77 -13.37
CA SER A 305 -10.09 -35.13 -13.70
C SER A 305 -10.13 -36.05 -12.49
N ILE A 306 -9.37 -35.72 -11.44
CA ILE A 306 -9.31 -36.48 -10.17
C ILE A 306 -9.54 -35.53 -9.01
N GLU A 307 -10.41 -35.91 -8.08
CA GLU A 307 -10.87 -35.08 -6.97
C GLU A 307 -11.00 -35.93 -5.71
N THR A 308 -10.42 -35.50 -4.59
CA THR A 308 -10.36 -36.32 -3.37
C THR A 308 -11.48 -36.04 -2.36
N PHE A 309 -12.02 -34.82 -2.29
CA PHE A 309 -12.98 -34.42 -1.26
C PHE A 309 -14.32 -35.14 -1.40
N TYR A 310 -15.00 -35.03 -2.55
CA TYR A 310 -16.28 -35.70 -2.77
C TYR A 310 -16.12 -37.20 -2.96
N ALA A 311 -15.01 -37.64 -3.55
CA ALA A 311 -14.73 -39.07 -3.74
C ALA A 311 -14.60 -39.83 -2.42
N LEU A 312 -14.00 -39.21 -1.39
CA LEU A 312 -13.65 -39.89 -0.13
C LEU A 312 -14.41 -39.39 1.10
N TYR A 313 -14.86 -38.13 1.11
CA TYR A 313 -15.43 -37.48 2.30
C TYR A 313 -16.92 -37.15 2.19
N SER A 314 -17.50 -37.10 0.98
CA SER A 314 -18.93 -36.80 0.82
C SER A 314 -19.80 -38.04 0.99
N ALA A 315 -20.80 -37.94 1.86
CA ALA A 315 -21.85 -38.94 2.05
C ALA A 315 -22.72 -39.20 0.78
N SER A 316 -22.53 -38.42 -0.28
CA SER A 316 -23.20 -38.57 -1.59
C SER A 316 -22.28 -39.09 -2.69
N GLY A 317 -20.98 -39.28 -2.41
CA GLY A 317 -20.05 -40.01 -3.27
C GLY A 317 -20.28 -41.53 -3.17
N PRO A 318 -19.59 -42.35 -3.98
CA PRO A 318 -19.72 -43.82 -3.95
C PRO A 318 -19.25 -44.49 -2.64
N HIS A 319 -19.02 -43.73 -1.57
CA HIS A 319 -18.73 -44.24 -0.23
C HIS A 319 -20.00 -44.81 0.42
N GLU A 320 -20.54 -45.86 -0.19
CA GLU A 320 -21.35 -46.84 0.54
C GLU A 320 -20.43 -47.54 1.55
N ALA A 321 -20.48 -47.10 2.82
CA ALA A 321 -20.04 -47.88 3.99
C ALA A 321 -18.55 -48.31 4.04
N GLY A 322 -17.60 -47.42 3.72
CA GLY A 322 -16.17 -47.61 4.00
C GLY A 322 -15.72 -47.05 5.37
N PRO A 323 -14.50 -47.39 5.86
CA PRO A 323 -13.90 -46.71 7.01
C PRO A 323 -13.64 -45.22 6.71
N ASP A 324 -13.48 -44.43 7.77
CA ASP A 324 -13.09 -43.02 7.66
C ASP A 324 -11.77 -42.91 6.86
N PRO A 325 -11.65 -41.94 5.94
CA PRO A 325 -10.45 -41.77 5.14
C PRO A 325 -9.25 -41.36 6.00
N ASP A 326 -8.08 -41.90 5.67
CA ASP A 326 -6.77 -41.49 6.15
C ASP A 326 -5.87 -41.06 4.97
N ALA A 327 -4.68 -40.52 5.25
CA ALA A 327 -3.75 -40.05 4.22
C ALA A 327 -3.33 -41.16 3.25
N ALA A 328 -3.23 -42.40 3.73
CA ALA A 328 -2.89 -43.56 2.90
C ALA A 328 -4.01 -43.89 1.91
N SER A 329 -5.28 -43.77 2.33
CA SER A 329 -6.44 -43.98 1.47
C SER A 329 -6.57 -42.89 0.41
N VAL A 330 -6.26 -41.62 0.75
CA VAL A 330 -6.19 -40.51 -0.21
C VAL A 330 -5.13 -40.80 -1.27
N ALA A 331 -3.91 -41.16 -0.84
CA ALA A 331 -2.84 -41.51 -1.75
C ALA A 331 -3.19 -42.72 -2.63
N ALA A 332 -3.76 -43.77 -2.04
CA ALA A 332 -4.15 -44.97 -2.76
C ALA A 332 -5.23 -44.69 -3.82
N TYR A 333 -6.20 -43.83 -3.51
CA TYR A 333 -7.21 -43.40 -4.46
C TYR A 333 -6.58 -42.64 -5.63
N VAL A 334 -5.82 -41.57 -5.35
CA VAL A 334 -5.18 -40.78 -6.41
C VAL A 334 -4.25 -41.64 -7.25
N VAL A 335 -3.40 -42.46 -6.64
CA VAL A 335 -2.49 -43.35 -7.36
C VAL A 335 -3.24 -44.47 -8.08
N GLY A 336 -4.42 -44.90 -7.62
CA GLY A 336 -5.27 -45.84 -8.34
C GLY A 336 -5.76 -45.24 -9.66
N GLU A 337 -6.30 -44.03 -9.61
CA GLU A 337 -6.97 -43.37 -10.73
C GLU A 337 -6.01 -42.67 -11.70
N VAL A 338 -4.88 -42.13 -11.22
CA VAL A 338 -4.03 -41.22 -12.01
C VAL A 338 -3.39 -41.89 -13.23
N GLY A 339 -3.59 -41.27 -14.39
CA GLY A 339 -2.98 -41.58 -15.67
C GLY A 339 -2.32 -40.35 -16.30
N GLY A 340 -1.84 -40.54 -17.53
CA GLY A 340 -1.25 -39.45 -18.30
C GLY A 340 -2.25 -38.33 -18.58
N GLY A 341 -1.81 -37.09 -18.48
CA GLY A 341 -2.63 -35.91 -18.77
C GLY A 341 -3.58 -35.51 -17.64
N ASP A 342 -3.66 -36.26 -16.55
CA ASP A 342 -4.62 -35.97 -15.49
C ASP A 342 -4.28 -34.70 -14.71
N ILE A 343 -5.34 -34.06 -14.19
CA ILE A 343 -5.24 -32.94 -13.26
C ILE A 343 -5.84 -33.39 -11.93
N VAL A 344 -4.99 -33.45 -10.92
CA VAL A 344 -5.35 -33.84 -9.55
C VAL A 344 -5.71 -32.59 -8.76
N LEU A 345 -6.91 -32.58 -8.19
CA LEU A 345 -7.37 -31.58 -7.23
C LEU A 345 -7.21 -32.10 -5.80
N LEU A 346 -6.39 -31.40 -5.02
CA LEU A 346 -6.22 -31.57 -3.57
C LEU A 346 -6.66 -30.30 -2.83
N GLN A 347 -6.84 -30.40 -1.52
CA GLN A 347 -7.08 -29.28 -0.61
C GLN A 347 -5.91 -29.15 0.39
N PHE A 348 -5.99 -28.17 1.28
CA PHE A 348 -4.99 -27.96 2.35
C PHE A 348 -5.36 -28.67 3.68
N GLY A 349 -6.20 -29.71 3.63
CA GLY A 349 -6.53 -30.53 4.79
C GLY A 349 -5.36 -31.45 5.16
N SER A 350 -5.14 -31.72 6.45
CA SER A 350 -3.97 -32.49 6.92
C SER A 350 -3.79 -33.83 6.20
N LEU A 351 -4.89 -34.53 5.87
CA LEU A 351 -4.85 -35.80 5.15
C LEU A 351 -4.31 -35.66 3.72
N ASP A 352 -4.68 -34.59 3.00
CA ASP A 352 -4.16 -34.33 1.66
C ASP A 352 -2.66 -33.99 1.73
N ILE A 353 -2.26 -33.16 2.70
CA ILE A 353 -0.86 -32.77 2.92
C ILE A 353 0.00 -34.00 3.23
N GLU A 354 -0.46 -34.85 4.16
CA GLU A 354 0.23 -36.09 4.54
C GLU A 354 0.29 -37.11 3.40
N ALA A 355 -0.67 -37.07 2.46
CA ALA A 355 -0.71 -37.95 1.30
C ALA A 355 0.27 -37.54 0.19
N VAL A 356 0.71 -36.28 0.13
CA VAL A 356 1.55 -35.73 -0.96
C VAL A 356 2.75 -36.62 -1.29
N PRO A 357 3.60 -37.05 -0.33
CA PRO A 357 4.78 -37.85 -0.68
C PRO A 357 4.43 -39.18 -1.35
N ALA A 358 3.39 -39.87 -0.86
CA ALA A 358 2.94 -41.13 -1.41
C ALA A 358 2.28 -40.97 -2.78
N ILE A 359 1.54 -39.88 -2.99
CA ILE A 359 0.97 -39.52 -4.29
C ILE A 359 2.09 -39.30 -5.31
N LEU A 360 3.08 -38.48 -4.98
CA LEU A 360 4.20 -38.17 -5.87
C LEU A 360 5.00 -39.43 -6.22
N ALA A 361 5.34 -40.25 -5.22
CA ALA A 361 6.02 -41.51 -5.43
C ALA A 361 5.21 -42.46 -6.36
N GLY A 362 3.89 -42.52 -6.19
CA GLY A 362 3.01 -43.35 -7.02
C GLY A 362 2.90 -42.85 -8.47
N ILE A 363 2.81 -41.53 -8.67
CA ILE A 363 2.83 -40.92 -10.02
C ILE A 363 4.14 -41.26 -10.73
N VAL A 364 5.28 -41.06 -10.07
CA VAL A 364 6.61 -41.38 -10.62
C VAL A 364 6.75 -42.88 -10.90
N ALA A 365 6.25 -43.75 -10.01
CA ALA A 365 6.28 -45.20 -10.21
C ALA A 365 5.47 -45.66 -11.43
N LYS A 366 4.47 -44.90 -11.85
CA LYS A 366 3.72 -45.11 -13.10
C LYS A 366 4.44 -44.57 -14.35
N GLY A 367 5.62 -43.97 -14.21
CA GLY A 367 6.36 -43.34 -15.30
C GLY A 367 5.79 -41.99 -15.74
N LEU A 368 5.02 -41.33 -14.85
CA LEU A 368 4.42 -40.02 -15.09
C LEU A 368 5.22 -38.92 -14.38
N THR A 369 5.16 -37.70 -14.91
CA THR A 369 5.84 -36.53 -14.35
C THR A 369 4.85 -35.60 -13.65
N PRO A 370 4.86 -35.48 -12.31
CA PRO A 370 4.03 -34.49 -11.62
C PRO A 370 4.58 -33.08 -11.80
N GLY A 371 3.71 -32.09 -11.88
CA GLY A 371 4.12 -30.70 -12.03
C GLY A 371 2.98 -29.69 -11.98
N THR A 372 3.28 -28.46 -12.38
CA THR A 372 2.29 -27.39 -12.53
C THR A 372 1.39 -27.63 -13.74
N LEU A 373 0.29 -26.87 -13.83
CA LEU A 373 -0.59 -26.91 -15.00
C LEU A 373 0.12 -26.41 -16.26
N THR A 374 0.97 -25.39 -16.16
CA THR A 374 1.75 -24.94 -17.33
C THR A 374 2.72 -26.03 -17.80
N GLN A 375 3.42 -26.71 -16.88
CA GLN A 375 4.29 -27.83 -17.22
C GLN A 375 3.54 -28.98 -17.91
N LEU A 376 2.32 -29.29 -17.43
CA LEU A 376 1.45 -30.30 -18.04
C LEU A 376 1.08 -29.92 -19.49
N ILE A 377 0.72 -28.67 -19.72
CA ILE A 377 0.27 -28.21 -21.04
C ILE A 377 1.44 -28.02 -22.00
N ASP A 378 2.60 -27.61 -21.52
CA ASP A 378 3.83 -27.62 -22.31
C ASP A 378 4.19 -29.05 -22.75
N ALA A 379 4.01 -30.04 -21.86
CA ALA A 379 4.20 -31.45 -22.22
C ALA A 379 3.20 -31.93 -23.28
N GLN A 380 1.93 -31.51 -23.17
CA GLN A 380 0.90 -31.77 -24.18
C GLN A 380 1.28 -31.18 -25.54
N GLN A 381 1.72 -29.93 -25.57
CA GLN A 381 2.10 -29.25 -26.81
C GLN A 381 3.30 -29.92 -27.47
N ARG A 382 4.32 -30.33 -26.69
CA ARG A 382 5.47 -31.09 -27.20
C ARG A 382 5.05 -32.44 -27.79
N ALA A 383 4.19 -33.18 -27.08
CA ALA A 383 3.65 -34.45 -27.56
C ALA A 383 2.89 -34.29 -28.88
N PHE A 384 2.08 -33.23 -29.01
CA PHE A 384 1.31 -32.94 -30.23
C PHE A 384 2.22 -32.53 -31.41
N GLN A 385 3.29 -31.79 -31.16
CA GLN A 385 4.24 -31.36 -32.19
C GLN A 385 5.18 -32.48 -32.67
N GLY A 386 5.11 -33.66 -32.04
CA GLY A 386 5.94 -34.81 -32.40
C GLY A 386 7.41 -34.63 -32.08
N ASP A 387 7.74 -33.82 -31.06
CA ASP A 387 9.09 -33.66 -30.55
C ASP A 387 9.29 -34.61 -29.36
N PRO A 388 9.86 -35.81 -29.55
CA PRO A 388 10.25 -36.66 -28.45
C PRO A 388 11.48 -35.99 -27.83
N GLY A 389 11.28 -35.24 -26.75
CA GLY A 389 12.31 -34.48 -26.04
C GLY A 389 13.67 -35.19 -26.04
N GLY A 390 14.66 -34.50 -26.58
CA GLY A 390 15.97 -35.02 -26.90
C GLY A 390 16.70 -35.65 -25.71
N GLU A 391 17.03 -36.92 -25.87
CA GLU A 391 18.34 -37.42 -25.47
C GLU A 391 19.37 -36.97 -26.50
N GLY A 392 20.38 -36.19 -26.09
CA GLY A 392 21.61 -35.99 -26.85
C GLY A 392 22.04 -34.55 -27.06
N THR A 393 22.77 -33.98 -26.08
CA THR A 393 24.19 -33.61 -26.24
C THR A 393 24.85 -33.37 -24.90
#